data_AF-A0A0D2PKR8-F1
#
_entry.id   AF-A0A0D2PKR8-F1
#
_cell.length_a   1.000
_cell.length_b   1.000
_cell.length_c   1.000
_cell.angle_alpha   90.00
_cell.angle_beta   90.00
_cell.angle_gamma   90.00
#
_symmetry.space_group_name_H-M   'P 1'
#
loop_
_entity.id
_entity.type
_entity.pdbx_description
1 polymer ?
#
loop_
_entity_poly.entity_id
_entity_poly.type
_entity_poly.pdbx_seq_one_letter_code
_entity_poly.pdbx_strand_id
1 'polypeptide(L)'
;MATSVLPGYSPRGPSTEAGAAPRPPTYSLQPTEDEETVAITPRAGVTNPQGHFIRAWPQATLILRDQDPQARLPTYGRGGRIVGELGLTNPDKIVRVTIKLTGQMSLSVADSGSTCATLCSIMHVLWKNPHETQNSAAEPKCPSILPIHIQFPQFYTSEGRAWRLPPTFEATFLGVPALFVRCMYTVAITITRTRSYHLASWTTNKTYLTMVTFRPRTRPNRPIVLLDTVFASIKPVPEEWLQIVSTMNVRQKPRCVDVKPIECHLFIPSIQTFALTDTIPFHITLCSSIRSLRELLPADCPLLQTDNRNKVMSKAEEFRLLVADAPIRVTIARQVVVDVNGRRRLRTFPCAIGKLWPVPPHAPPPGADHSASAGSGNAYLDWQGEIKPWGEVTSGGFSTSNLVVKDFLVLALAPPNPRTSSLMPLQLSHPIRLVTDSWIDTDVLHPGDR
;
A
#
# COMPACT_ATOMS: atom_id res chain seq x y z
N MET A 1 -39.28 -16.19 8.22
CA MET A 1 -38.44 -16.32 7.02
C MET A 1 -39.27 -15.86 5.83
N ALA A 2 -39.05 -14.64 5.34
CA ALA A 2 -39.78 -14.10 4.19
C ALA A 2 -38.98 -14.38 2.92
N THR A 3 -39.46 -15.30 2.09
CA THR A 3 -38.95 -15.56 0.75
C THR A 3 -39.40 -14.44 -0.17
N SER A 4 -38.49 -13.55 -0.59
CA SER A 4 -38.79 -12.58 -1.64
C SER A 4 -38.95 -13.32 -2.96
N VAL A 5 -40.17 -13.39 -3.46
CA VAL A 5 -40.48 -13.91 -4.80
C VAL A 5 -39.98 -12.86 -5.80
N LEU A 6 -38.92 -13.17 -6.53
CA LEU A 6 -38.47 -12.34 -7.65
C LEU A 6 -39.57 -12.33 -8.73
N PRO A 7 -39.87 -11.17 -9.34
CA PRO A 7 -40.86 -11.10 -10.41
C PRO A 7 -40.46 -12.04 -11.55
N GLY A 8 -41.37 -12.95 -11.91
CA GLY A 8 -41.16 -13.90 -13.00
C GLY A 8 -41.06 -13.16 -14.33
N TYR A 9 -39.86 -13.19 -14.92
CA TYR A 9 -39.70 -12.81 -16.33
C TYR A 9 -40.49 -13.81 -17.16
N SER A 10 -41.64 -13.39 -17.66
CA SER A 10 -42.42 -14.19 -18.61
C SER A 10 -41.63 -14.26 -19.92
N PRO A 11 -41.20 -15.45 -20.37
CA PRO A 11 -40.59 -15.59 -21.68
C PRO A 11 -41.64 -15.20 -22.73
N ARG A 12 -41.35 -14.14 -23.47
CA ARG A 12 -42.21 -13.64 -24.55
C ARG A 12 -42.41 -14.77 -25.56
N GLY A 13 -43.65 -15.15 -25.81
CA GLY A 13 -44.00 -16.23 -26.74
C GLY A 13 -43.48 -15.97 -28.16
N PRO A 14 -43.35 -17.03 -28.97
CA PRO A 14 -42.81 -16.94 -30.33
C PRO A 14 -43.78 -16.15 -31.22
N SER A 15 -43.52 -14.85 -31.39
CA SER A 15 -44.14 -14.06 -32.45
C SER A 15 -43.47 -14.42 -33.78
N THR A 16 -44.21 -15.13 -34.63
CA THR A 16 -43.92 -15.38 -36.04
C THR A 16 -44.04 -14.11 -36.85
N GLU A 17 -43.08 -13.21 -36.70
CA GLU A 17 -42.68 -12.24 -37.72
C GLU A 17 -41.15 -12.19 -37.65
N ALA A 18 -40.48 -12.19 -38.81
CA ALA A 18 -39.03 -12.12 -38.95
C ALA A 18 -38.48 -10.74 -38.56
N GLY A 19 -38.84 -10.26 -37.37
CA GLY A 19 -38.38 -9.04 -36.74
C GLY A 19 -37.05 -9.32 -36.05
N ALA A 20 -36.00 -8.69 -36.58
CA ALA A 20 -34.66 -8.72 -35.99
C ALA A 20 -34.74 -8.46 -34.49
N ALA A 21 -34.11 -9.32 -33.69
CA ALA A 21 -33.97 -9.09 -32.26
C ALA A 21 -33.45 -7.66 -32.03
N PRO A 22 -34.09 -6.87 -31.14
CA PRO A 22 -33.64 -5.51 -30.88
C PRO A 22 -32.17 -5.56 -30.49
N ARG A 23 -31.34 -4.80 -31.21
CA ARG A 23 -29.91 -4.72 -30.89
C ARG A 23 -29.79 -4.25 -29.44
N PRO A 24 -28.88 -4.84 -28.66
CA PRO A 24 -28.61 -4.32 -27.32
C PRO A 24 -28.29 -2.82 -27.44
N PRO A 25 -28.76 -1.98 -26.50
CA PRO A 25 -28.48 -0.55 -26.54
C PRO A 25 -26.97 -0.32 -26.62
N THR A 26 -26.58 0.65 -27.45
CA THR A 26 -25.18 1.05 -27.59
C THR A 26 -24.82 1.86 -26.35
N TYR A 27 -24.08 1.27 -25.42
CA TYR A 27 -23.56 2.00 -24.27
C TYR A 27 -22.32 2.82 -24.70
N SER A 28 -22.36 4.14 -24.51
CA SER A 28 -21.18 5.01 -24.60
C SER A 28 -20.48 5.10 -23.23
N LEU A 29 -19.18 5.43 -23.24
CA LEU A 29 -18.42 5.69 -22.01
C LEU A 29 -18.68 7.09 -21.42
N GLN A 30 -19.22 7.99 -22.23
CA GLN A 30 -19.60 9.34 -21.86
C GLN A 30 -21.09 9.50 -22.09
N PRO A 31 -21.83 10.16 -21.18
CA PRO A 31 -23.24 10.45 -21.39
C PRO A 31 -23.42 11.24 -22.69
N THR A 32 -24.45 10.91 -23.46
CA THR A 32 -24.91 11.77 -24.57
C THR A 32 -25.51 13.07 -24.05
N GLU A 33 -25.80 14.04 -24.93
CA GLU A 33 -26.34 15.36 -24.53
C GLU A 33 -27.68 15.26 -23.78
N ASP A 34 -28.42 14.17 -23.97
CA ASP A 34 -29.69 13.84 -23.33
C ASP A 34 -29.57 12.90 -22.12
N GLU A 35 -28.35 12.49 -21.74
CA GLU A 35 -28.08 11.62 -20.61
C GLU A 35 -27.46 12.39 -19.43
N GLU A 36 -27.89 12.06 -18.21
CA GLU A 36 -27.29 12.60 -16.98
C GLU A 36 -26.54 11.48 -16.23
N THR A 37 -25.30 11.76 -15.81
CA THR A 37 -24.53 10.81 -15.01
C THR A 37 -24.95 10.90 -13.54
N VAL A 38 -25.85 10.01 -13.12
CA VAL A 38 -26.34 9.95 -11.72
C VAL A 38 -25.22 9.60 -10.73
N ALA A 39 -24.26 8.78 -11.15
CA ALA A 39 -23.10 8.42 -10.35
C ALA A 39 -21.91 8.10 -11.25
N ILE A 40 -20.85 8.89 -11.17
CA ILE A 40 -19.57 8.56 -11.79
C ILE A 40 -18.70 7.88 -10.73
N THR A 41 -18.31 6.63 -10.99
CA THR A 41 -17.09 6.11 -10.37
C THR A 41 -15.98 6.55 -11.29
N PRO A 42 -15.16 7.57 -10.94
CA PRO A 42 -14.06 7.98 -11.78
C PRO A 42 -13.11 6.80 -11.91
N ARG A 43 -13.32 5.99 -12.94
CA ARG A 43 -12.33 5.03 -13.40
C ARG A 43 -11.30 5.93 -14.03
N ALA A 44 -10.29 6.30 -13.26
CA ALA A 44 -9.14 7.00 -13.79
C ALA A 44 -8.78 6.31 -15.09
N GLY A 45 -8.89 7.04 -16.21
CA GLY A 45 -8.33 6.59 -17.46
C GLY A 45 -6.92 6.18 -17.14
N VAL A 46 -6.56 4.93 -17.47
CA VAL A 46 -5.19 4.47 -17.23
C VAL A 46 -4.33 5.47 -17.98
N THR A 47 -3.69 6.39 -17.27
CA THR A 47 -2.61 7.18 -17.82
C THR A 47 -1.49 6.17 -18.01
N ASN A 48 -1.60 5.44 -19.13
CA ASN A 48 -0.53 5.00 -19.99
C ASN A 48 0.70 5.84 -19.71
N PRO A 49 1.66 5.49 -18.82
CA PRO A 49 2.89 6.25 -18.79
C PRO A 49 3.41 6.21 -20.22
N GLN A 50 3.81 7.32 -20.83
CA GLN A 50 4.28 7.34 -22.22
C GLN A 50 5.81 7.38 -22.32
N GLY A 51 6.51 7.30 -21.19
CA GLY A 51 7.96 7.36 -21.15
C GLY A 51 8.63 6.05 -21.57
N HIS A 52 9.94 6.13 -21.71
CA HIS A 52 10.80 5.00 -22.05
C HIS A 52 11.87 4.81 -20.98
N PHE A 53 12.15 3.56 -20.63
CA PHE A 53 13.35 3.19 -19.88
C PHE A 53 14.40 2.66 -20.85
N ILE A 54 15.57 3.31 -20.88
CA ILE A 54 16.67 2.94 -21.79
C ILE A 54 17.85 2.44 -20.96
N ARG A 55 18.38 1.27 -21.33
CA ARG A 55 19.61 0.74 -20.77
C ARG A 55 20.55 0.26 -21.87
N ALA A 56 21.68 0.94 -22.00
CA ALA A 56 22.72 0.59 -22.94
C ALA A 56 23.80 -0.28 -22.30
N TRP A 57 24.26 -1.28 -23.04
CA TRP A 57 25.44 -2.08 -22.77
C TRP A 57 26.34 -2.07 -24.02
N PRO A 58 27.63 -2.48 -23.92
CA PRO A 58 28.55 -2.41 -25.06
C PRO A 58 28.15 -3.19 -26.32
N GLN A 59 27.20 -4.14 -26.23
CA GLN A 59 26.79 -4.97 -27.37
C GLN A 59 25.27 -4.99 -27.59
N ALA A 60 24.50 -4.28 -26.76
CA ALA A 60 23.05 -4.31 -26.78
C ALA A 60 22.46 -3.08 -26.08
N THR A 61 21.31 -2.60 -26.55
CA THR A 61 20.54 -1.52 -25.93
C THR A 61 19.12 -2.00 -25.70
N LEU A 62 18.67 -2.00 -24.45
CA LEU A 62 17.30 -2.32 -24.07
C LEU A 62 16.48 -1.04 -23.97
N ILE A 63 15.34 -0.98 -24.67
CA ILE A 63 14.37 0.11 -24.59
C ILE A 63 13.04 -0.51 -24.15
N LEU A 64 12.52 -0.12 -22.99
CA LEU A 64 11.21 -0.54 -22.49
C LEU A 64 10.24 0.63 -22.57
N ARG A 65 9.03 0.37 -23.08
CA ARG A 65 7.96 1.35 -23.24
C ARG A 65 7.06 1.41 -22.02
N ASP A 66 6.18 2.38 -22.01
CA ASP A 66 5.14 2.61 -21.00
C ASP A 66 5.67 2.84 -19.58
N GLN A 67 6.75 3.61 -19.47
CA GLN A 67 7.43 3.88 -18.20
C GLN A 67 7.14 5.30 -17.69
N ASP A 68 7.07 5.46 -16.37
CA ASP A 68 7.05 6.78 -15.76
C ASP A 68 8.40 7.46 -16.03
N PRO A 69 8.42 8.66 -16.63
CA PRO A 69 9.67 9.40 -16.90
C PRO A 69 10.54 9.63 -15.67
N GLN A 70 9.96 9.64 -14.46
CA GLN A 70 10.66 9.83 -13.19
C GLN A 70 11.10 8.50 -12.54
N ALA A 71 10.68 7.35 -13.07
CA ALA A 71 11.01 6.07 -12.48
C ALA A 71 12.46 5.67 -12.77
N ARG A 72 13.22 5.40 -11.70
CA ARG A 72 14.62 4.91 -11.79
C ARG A 72 14.73 3.49 -12.32
N LEU A 73 13.68 2.70 -12.16
CA LEU A 73 13.59 1.31 -12.59
C LEU A 73 12.28 1.13 -13.35
N PRO A 74 12.26 0.27 -14.38
CA PRO A 74 11.03 0.00 -15.10
C PRO A 74 10.02 -0.67 -14.16
N THR A 75 8.78 -0.19 -14.19
CA THR A 75 7.75 -0.54 -13.21
C THR A 75 6.55 -1.18 -13.90
N TYR A 76 6.07 -2.29 -13.36
CA TYR A 76 4.97 -3.07 -13.94
C TYR A 76 3.92 -3.43 -12.89
N GLY A 77 2.65 -3.33 -13.27
CA GLY A 77 1.51 -3.71 -12.45
C GLY A 77 1.11 -5.18 -12.59
N ARG A 78 -0.03 -5.54 -11.98
CA ARG A 78 -0.62 -6.87 -12.10
C ARG A 78 -0.95 -7.18 -13.55
N GLY A 79 -0.47 -8.31 -14.06
CA GLY A 79 -0.64 -8.68 -15.47
C GLY A 79 0.05 -7.73 -16.45
N GLY A 80 0.93 -6.86 -15.95
CA GLY A 80 1.70 -5.92 -16.75
C GLY A 80 2.53 -6.63 -17.81
N ARG A 81 2.68 -5.96 -18.94
CA ARG A 81 3.44 -6.45 -20.09
C ARG A 81 4.73 -5.65 -20.19
N ILE A 82 5.84 -6.35 -20.26
CA ILE A 82 7.15 -5.78 -20.60
C ILE A 82 7.18 -5.71 -22.13
N VAL A 83 6.93 -4.51 -22.66
CA VAL A 83 6.91 -4.21 -24.08
C VAL A 83 8.11 -3.33 -24.40
N GLY A 84 8.85 -3.67 -25.45
CA GLY A 84 10.07 -2.93 -25.76
C GLY A 84 10.82 -3.47 -26.96
N GLU A 85 12.06 -3.05 -27.08
CA GLU A 85 12.97 -3.40 -28.15
C GLU A 85 14.38 -3.66 -27.60
N LEU A 86 15.08 -4.58 -28.25
CA LEU A 86 16.47 -4.87 -28.00
C LEU A 86 17.28 -4.55 -29.25
N GLY A 87 18.00 -3.43 -29.22
CA GLY A 87 18.99 -3.08 -30.23
C GLY A 87 20.28 -3.87 -30.03
N LEU A 88 20.91 -4.32 -31.11
CA LEU A 88 22.10 -5.16 -31.13
C LEU A 88 23.17 -4.52 -32.01
N THR A 89 24.37 -4.30 -31.46
CA THR A 89 25.44 -3.58 -32.18
C THR A 89 26.05 -4.39 -33.32
N ASN A 90 26.26 -5.70 -33.13
CA ASN A 90 26.92 -6.59 -34.10
C ASN A 90 26.15 -7.90 -34.22
N PRO A 91 25.12 -7.98 -35.08
CA PRO A 91 24.25 -9.14 -35.16
C PRO A 91 24.80 -10.32 -35.96
N ASP A 92 25.82 -10.13 -36.80
CA ASP A 92 26.30 -11.14 -37.76
C ASP A 92 26.71 -12.49 -37.12
N LYS A 93 27.24 -12.46 -35.89
CA LYS A 93 27.74 -13.65 -35.19
C LYS A 93 26.76 -14.19 -34.14
N ILE A 94 25.56 -13.61 -34.04
CA ILE A 94 24.57 -14.05 -33.06
C ILE A 94 23.94 -15.36 -33.57
N VAL A 95 23.80 -16.33 -32.66
CA VAL A 95 23.14 -17.62 -32.91
C VAL A 95 21.79 -17.70 -32.21
N ARG A 96 21.68 -17.08 -31.04
CA ARG A 96 20.44 -17.10 -30.25
C ARG A 96 20.37 -15.86 -29.38
N VAL A 97 19.16 -15.31 -29.25
CA VAL A 97 18.83 -14.27 -28.29
C VAL A 97 17.64 -14.72 -27.49
N THR A 98 17.77 -14.74 -26.17
CA THR A 98 16.68 -15.07 -25.26
C THR A 98 16.47 -13.96 -24.24
N ILE A 99 15.21 -13.73 -23.89
CA ILE A 99 14.82 -12.89 -22.76
C ILE A 99 14.15 -13.77 -21.70
N LYS A 100 14.44 -13.53 -20.43
CA LYS A 100 13.89 -14.27 -19.30
C LYS A 100 13.47 -13.33 -18.18
N LEU A 101 12.19 -13.34 -17.81
CA LEU A 101 11.69 -12.72 -16.58
C LEU A 101 11.77 -13.75 -15.44
N THR A 102 12.50 -13.39 -14.39
CA THR A 102 12.63 -14.21 -13.18
C THR A 102 12.16 -13.40 -11.98
N GLY A 103 11.27 -13.98 -11.18
CA GLY A 103 10.85 -13.48 -9.87
C GLY A 103 11.34 -14.40 -8.78
N GLN A 104 11.94 -13.86 -7.73
CA GLN A 104 12.43 -14.64 -6.59
C GLN A 104 12.02 -13.98 -5.27
N MET A 105 11.63 -14.83 -4.32
CA MET A 105 11.44 -14.47 -2.92
C MET A 105 12.52 -15.15 -2.10
N SER A 106 13.25 -14.38 -1.30
CA SER A 106 14.24 -14.85 -0.34
C SER A 106 13.86 -14.38 1.06
N LEU A 107 13.73 -15.32 1.98
CA LEU A 107 13.39 -15.09 3.38
C LEU A 107 14.52 -15.68 4.22
N SER A 108 15.02 -14.94 5.19
CA SER A 108 16.08 -15.41 6.09
C SER A 108 15.83 -14.94 7.51
N VAL A 109 16.03 -15.85 8.47
CA VAL A 109 15.96 -15.59 9.91
C VAL A 109 17.20 -16.20 10.56
N ALA A 110 17.95 -15.40 11.31
CA ALA A 110 19.26 -15.81 11.86
C ALA A 110 19.25 -17.14 12.65
N ASP A 111 18.15 -17.47 13.34
CA ASP A 111 18.02 -18.67 14.18
C ASP A 111 17.25 -19.83 13.49
N SER A 112 16.71 -19.60 12.30
CA SER A 112 15.81 -20.54 11.62
C SER A 112 16.26 -20.87 10.19
N GLY A 113 17.30 -20.22 9.68
CA GLY A 113 17.86 -20.46 8.35
C GLY A 113 17.24 -19.55 7.28
N SER A 114 17.23 -20.02 6.03
CA SER A 114 16.65 -19.29 4.90
C SER A 114 15.81 -20.19 4.01
N THR A 115 14.83 -19.58 3.32
CA THR A 115 14.02 -20.22 2.28
C THR A 115 14.00 -19.34 1.05
N CYS A 116 14.12 -19.93 -0.13
CA CYS A 116 13.98 -19.23 -1.40
C CYS A 116 12.88 -19.87 -2.25
N ALA A 117 12.00 -19.05 -2.83
CA ALA A 117 10.95 -19.48 -3.73
C ALA A 117 11.09 -18.77 -5.08
N THR A 118 10.95 -19.53 -6.17
CA THR A 118 10.82 -18.95 -7.51
C THR A 118 9.38 -18.51 -7.73
N LEU A 119 9.16 -17.20 -7.81
CA LEU A 119 7.85 -16.59 -8.04
C LEU A 119 7.45 -16.67 -9.52
N CYS A 120 8.41 -16.51 -10.42
CA CYS A 120 8.21 -16.76 -11.85
C CYS A 120 9.53 -17.03 -12.56
N SER A 121 9.48 -17.74 -13.68
CA SER A 121 10.63 -17.99 -14.55
C SER A 121 10.11 -18.19 -15.99
N ILE A 122 9.81 -17.08 -16.66
CA ILE A 122 9.27 -17.06 -18.02
C ILE A 122 10.41 -16.73 -18.99
N MET A 123 10.60 -17.54 -20.01
CA MET A 123 11.65 -17.37 -21.01
C MET A 123 11.05 -17.35 -22.41
N HIS A 124 11.48 -16.39 -23.22
CA HIS A 124 11.16 -16.31 -24.64
C HIS A 124 12.44 -16.29 -25.48
N VAL A 125 12.42 -16.99 -26.61
CA VAL A 125 13.46 -16.91 -27.63
C VAL A 125 13.06 -15.77 -28.57
N LEU A 126 13.81 -14.68 -28.56
CA LEU A 126 13.55 -13.53 -29.43
C LEU A 126 14.04 -13.81 -30.86
N TRP A 127 15.15 -14.54 -30.98
CA TRP A 127 15.70 -14.96 -32.25
C TRP A 127 16.55 -16.22 -32.06
N LYS A 128 16.54 -17.10 -33.06
CA LYS A 128 17.39 -18.29 -33.14
C LYS A 128 17.78 -18.52 -34.60
N ASN A 129 19.05 -18.80 -34.86
CA ASN A 129 19.52 -19.12 -36.19
C ASN A 129 18.82 -20.39 -36.71
N PRO A 130 18.05 -20.33 -37.81
CA PRO A 130 17.38 -21.48 -38.44
C PRO A 130 18.32 -22.59 -38.94
N HIS A 131 19.58 -22.25 -39.25
CA HIS A 131 20.57 -23.20 -39.80
C HIS A 131 21.07 -24.26 -38.84
N GLU A 132 20.59 -24.28 -37.60
CA GLU A 132 20.75 -25.44 -36.74
C GLU A 132 19.96 -26.67 -37.25
N THR A 133 19.04 -26.49 -38.22
CA THR A 133 18.10 -27.55 -38.63
C THR A 133 17.90 -27.79 -40.15
N GLN A 134 18.28 -26.89 -41.08
CA GLN A 134 18.03 -27.09 -42.52
C GLN A 134 19.15 -26.52 -43.42
N ASN A 135 19.67 -27.32 -44.36
CA ASN A 135 20.72 -26.98 -45.33
C ASN A 135 20.23 -26.01 -46.43
N SER A 136 19.96 -24.74 -46.12
CA SER A 136 19.68 -23.71 -47.14
C SER A 136 20.91 -22.82 -47.40
N ALA A 137 21.13 -22.43 -48.66
CA ALA A 137 22.35 -21.75 -49.11
C ALA A 137 22.49 -20.26 -48.69
N ALA A 138 21.48 -19.65 -48.06
CA ALA A 138 21.54 -18.28 -47.56
C ALA A 138 21.49 -18.26 -46.04
N GLU A 139 22.52 -17.72 -45.37
CA GLU A 139 22.54 -17.60 -43.91
C GLU A 139 21.63 -16.44 -43.44
N PRO A 140 20.48 -16.71 -42.81
CA PRO A 140 19.66 -15.68 -42.19
C PRO A 140 20.44 -15.01 -41.07
N LYS A 141 20.70 -13.72 -41.22
CA LYS A 141 21.33 -12.88 -40.20
C LYS A 141 20.33 -12.52 -39.10
N CYS A 142 20.81 -12.38 -37.87
CA CYS A 142 20.01 -11.83 -36.79
C CYS A 142 19.61 -10.39 -37.13
N PRO A 143 18.34 -9.98 -36.95
CA PRO A 143 17.96 -8.58 -37.03
C PRO A 143 18.74 -7.73 -36.01
N SER A 144 19.01 -6.46 -36.35
CA SER A 144 19.66 -5.51 -35.44
C SER A 144 18.75 -5.02 -34.31
N ILE A 145 17.43 -5.15 -34.47
CA ILE A 145 16.43 -4.79 -33.47
C ILE A 145 15.47 -5.97 -33.30
N LEU A 146 15.28 -6.41 -32.07
CA LEU A 146 14.36 -7.49 -31.73
C LEU A 146 13.23 -6.97 -30.83
N PRO A 147 11.95 -7.18 -31.20
CA PRO A 147 10.83 -6.78 -30.35
C PRO A 147 10.78 -7.65 -29.09
N ILE A 148 10.45 -7.03 -27.96
CA ILE A 148 10.26 -7.68 -26.67
C ILE A 148 8.77 -7.63 -26.30
N HIS A 149 8.23 -8.79 -25.95
CA HIS A 149 6.90 -8.91 -25.36
C HIS A 149 6.90 -10.07 -24.36
N ILE A 150 6.84 -9.76 -23.06
CA ILE A 150 6.74 -10.76 -21.98
C ILE A 150 5.77 -10.27 -20.91
N GLN A 151 4.85 -11.14 -20.48
CA GLN A 151 3.81 -10.78 -19.52
C GLN A 151 4.11 -11.31 -18.12
N PHE A 152 3.88 -10.50 -17.09
CA PHE A 152 3.91 -10.98 -15.72
C PHE A 152 2.79 -12.01 -15.47
N PRO A 153 3.09 -13.17 -14.86
CA PRO A 153 2.05 -14.10 -14.48
C PRO A 153 1.21 -13.48 -13.35
N GLN A 154 -0.06 -13.87 -13.25
CA GLN A 154 -0.92 -13.37 -12.17
C GLN A 154 -0.66 -14.12 -10.86
N PHE A 155 -0.27 -15.39 -10.97
CA PHE A 155 -0.10 -16.31 -9.85
C PHE A 155 1.18 -17.13 -10.01
N TYR A 156 1.63 -17.71 -8.90
CA TYR A 156 2.66 -18.73 -8.84
C TYR A 156 2.22 -19.85 -7.91
N THR A 157 2.78 -21.05 -8.08
CA THR A 157 2.44 -22.20 -7.25
C THR A 157 3.50 -22.40 -6.18
N SER A 158 3.05 -22.56 -4.93
CA SER A 158 3.89 -22.95 -3.80
C SER A 158 3.07 -23.85 -2.89
N GLU A 159 3.64 -25.00 -2.52
CA GLU A 159 2.98 -26.01 -1.68
C GLU A 159 1.62 -26.46 -2.24
N GLY A 160 1.53 -26.62 -3.57
CA GLY A 160 0.30 -27.01 -4.26
C GLY A 160 -0.79 -25.93 -4.32
N ARG A 161 -0.60 -24.77 -3.71
CA ARG A 161 -1.54 -23.64 -3.73
C ARG A 161 -1.10 -22.55 -4.70
N ALA A 162 -2.06 -21.97 -5.43
CA ALA A 162 -1.84 -20.79 -6.25
C ALA A 162 -1.86 -19.52 -5.38
N TRP A 163 -0.79 -18.74 -5.46
CA TRP A 163 -0.59 -17.48 -4.74
C TRP A 163 -0.43 -16.33 -5.73
N ARG A 164 -0.91 -15.14 -5.37
CA ARG A 164 -0.63 -13.94 -6.15
C ARG A 164 0.85 -13.59 -6.04
N LEU A 165 1.43 -13.06 -7.12
CA LEU A 165 2.77 -12.50 -7.09
C LEU A 165 2.84 -11.38 -6.03
N PRO A 166 3.80 -11.42 -5.08
CA PRO A 166 4.02 -10.32 -4.15
C PRO A 166 4.61 -9.10 -4.87
N PRO A 167 4.36 -7.87 -4.40
CA PRO A 167 5.08 -6.69 -4.91
C PRO A 167 6.60 -6.86 -4.74
N THR A 168 7.38 -6.09 -5.49
CA THR A 168 8.79 -5.88 -5.13
C THR A 168 8.83 -5.32 -3.70
N PHE A 169 9.52 -6.02 -2.81
CA PHE A 169 9.50 -5.72 -1.38
C PHE A 169 10.83 -6.12 -0.75
N GLU A 170 11.37 -5.25 0.09
CA GLU A 170 12.61 -5.51 0.82
C GLU A 170 12.47 -4.99 2.25
N ALA A 171 12.86 -5.80 3.23
CA ALA A 171 12.88 -5.43 4.63
C ALA A 171 14.02 -6.12 5.37
N THR A 172 14.75 -5.37 6.18
CA THR A 172 15.87 -5.87 6.98
C THR A 172 15.69 -5.42 8.44
N PHE A 173 15.67 -6.39 9.34
CA PHE A 173 15.56 -6.15 10.78
C PHE A 173 16.77 -6.77 11.49
N LEU A 174 17.65 -5.92 12.03
CA LEU A 174 18.91 -6.33 12.67
C LEU A 174 18.77 -6.74 14.14
N GLY A 175 17.54 -6.88 14.66
CA GLY A 175 17.29 -7.36 16.03
C GLY A 175 17.65 -8.84 16.22
N VAL A 176 17.42 -9.40 17.41
CA VAL A 176 17.65 -10.83 17.68
C VAL A 176 16.30 -11.58 17.70
N PRO A 177 16.06 -12.56 16.80
CA PRO A 177 16.89 -12.93 15.65
C PRO A 177 16.80 -11.91 14.49
N ALA A 178 17.84 -11.79 13.68
CA ALA A 178 17.79 -10.92 12.51
C ALA A 178 16.82 -11.51 11.48
N LEU A 179 16.10 -10.66 10.76
CA LEU A 179 15.08 -11.05 9.77
C LEU A 179 15.31 -10.28 8.48
N PHE A 180 15.44 -10.99 7.37
CA PHE A 180 15.62 -10.43 6.03
C PHE A 180 14.53 -10.94 5.09
N VAL A 181 13.89 -10.03 4.36
CA VAL A 181 12.86 -10.33 3.36
C VAL A 181 13.23 -9.64 2.06
N ARG A 182 13.17 -10.38 0.95
CA ARG A 182 13.44 -9.82 -0.37
C ARG A 182 12.57 -10.49 -1.44
N CYS A 183 11.72 -9.72 -2.10
CA CYS A 183 10.96 -10.08 -3.29
C CYS A 183 11.47 -9.26 -4.47
N MET A 184 12.08 -9.89 -5.46
CA MET A 184 12.72 -9.23 -6.59
C MET A 184 12.32 -9.83 -7.92
N TYR A 185 12.31 -8.98 -8.94
CA TYR A 185 12.06 -9.35 -10.32
C TYR A 185 13.18 -8.85 -11.21
N THR A 186 13.66 -9.70 -12.10
CA THR A 186 14.79 -9.44 -12.99
C THR A 186 14.47 -9.89 -14.41
N VAL A 187 14.73 -9.03 -15.37
CA VAL A 187 14.77 -9.36 -16.79
C VAL A 187 16.22 -9.67 -17.17
N ALA A 188 16.48 -10.88 -17.63
CA ALA A 188 17.76 -11.34 -18.13
C ALA A 188 17.72 -11.47 -19.65
N ILE A 189 18.67 -10.87 -20.34
CA ILE A 189 18.83 -10.97 -21.79
C ILE A 189 20.13 -11.74 -22.05
N THR A 190 20.03 -12.90 -22.68
CA THR A 190 21.18 -13.73 -23.01
C THR A 190 21.38 -13.73 -24.52
N ILE A 191 22.57 -13.32 -24.94
CA ILE A 191 23.01 -13.30 -26.33
C ILE A 191 24.07 -14.38 -26.51
N THR A 192 23.77 -15.37 -27.33
CA THR A 192 24.68 -16.44 -27.72
C THR A 192 25.31 -16.09 -29.06
N ARG A 193 26.65 -16.13 -29.14
CA ARG A 193 27.42 -15.82 -30.34
C ARG A 193 28.37 -16.94 -30.72
N THR A 194 28.51 -17.18 -32.01
CA THR A 194 29.58 -18.03 -32.54
C THR A 194 30.89 -17.29 -32.53
N ARG A 195 31.95 -17.96 -32.06
CA ARG A 195 33.34 -17.57 -32.31
C ARG A 195 33.98 -18.67 -33.14
N SER A 196 34.60 -18.29 -34.25
CA SER A 196 35.44 -19.19 -35.03
C SER A 196 36.89 -18.91 -34.64
N TYR A 197 37.62 -19.93 -34.21
CA TYR A 197 39.07 -19.87 -34.02
C TYR A 197 39.70 -21.11 -34.63
N HIS A 198 40.58 -20.91 -35.60
CA HIS A 198 41.53 -21.90 -36.12
C HIS A 198 40.97 -23.34 -36.26
N LEU A 199 39.86 -23.49 -37.02
CA LEU A 199 39.13 -24.74 -37.34
C LEU A 199 38.06 -25.22 -36.34
N ALA A 200 37.88 -24.54 -35.19
CA ALA A 200 36.82 -24.84 -34.24
C ALA A 200 35.80 -23.70 -34.13
N SER A 201 34.52 -24.06 -34.12
CA SER A 201 33.39 -23.15 -33.87
C SER A 201 32.84 -23.44 -32.48
N TRP A 202 32.91 -22.46 -31.57
CA TRP A 202 32.33 -22.56 -30.22
C TRP A 202 31.38 -21.39 -29.96
N THR A 203 30.35 -21.64 -29.15
CA THR A 203 29.37 -20.62 -28.77
C THR A 203 29.74 -19.98 -27.44
N THR A 204 29.67 -18.66 -27.37
CA THR A 204 29.83 -17.88 -26.14
C THR A 204 28.52 -17.22 -25.76
N ASN A 205 28.18 -17.24 -24.47
CA ASN A 205 26.96 -16.63 -23.96
C ASN A 205 27.31 -15.39 -23.14
N LYS A 206 26.61 -14.28 -23.40
CA LYS A 206 26.69 -13.09 -22.56
C LYS A 206 25.30 -12.73 -22.07
N THR A 207 25.17 -12.57 -20.76
CA THR A 207 23.89 -12.26 -20.11
C THR A 207 23.93 -10.85 -19.52
N TYR A 208 22.88 -10.08 -19.79
CA TYR A 208 22.63 -8.74 -19.27
C TYR A 208 21.42 -8.76 -18.35
N LEU A 209 21.53 -8.17 -17.17
CA LEU A 209 20.49 -8.21 -16.14
C LEU A 209 19.92 -6.83 -15.87
N THR A 210 18.60 -6.70 -15.86
CA THR A 210 17.85 -5.49 -15.48
C THR A 210 16.83 -5.81 -14.41
N MET A 211 16.94 -5.12 -13.26
CA MET A 211 15.94 -5.20 -12.20
C MET A 211 14.68 -4.45 -12.63
N VAL A 212 13.53 -5.00 -12.26
CA VAL A 212 12.22 -4.39 -12.54
C VAL A 212 11.41 -4.31 -11.25
N THR A 213 10.63 -3.25 -11.11
CA THR A 213 9.73 -3.04 -9.98
C THR A 213 8.37 -3.62 -10.31
N PHE A 214 7.93 -4.65 -9.59
CA PHE A 214 6.57 -5.14 -9.68
C PHE A 214 5.70 -4.46 -8.63
N ARG A 215 4.86 -3.52 -9.06
CA ARG A 215 3.97 -2.71 -8.20
C ARG A 215 2.51 -2.96 -8.62
N PRO A 216 1.88 -4.05 -8.15
CA PRO A 216 0.49 -4.34 -8.49
C PRO A 216 -0.43 -3.23 -7.96
N ARG A 217 -1.11 -2.54 -8.88
CA ARG A 217 -2.05 -1.47 -8.55
C ARG A 217 -3.25 -2.01 -7.76
N THR A 218 -3.59 -1.32 -6.68
CA THR A 218 -4.69 -1.59 -5.77
C THR A 218 -5.26 -0.26 -5.30
N ARG A 219 -6.58 -0.17 -5.16
CA ARG A 219 -7.30 1.04 -4.75
C ARG A 219 -8.28 0.72 -3.62
N PRO A 220 -8.70 1.71 -2.83
CA PRO A 220 -9.86 1.57 -1.98
C PRO A 220 -11.11 1.26 -2.83
N ASN A 221 -12.20 0.82 -2.20
CA ASN A 221 -13.47 0.54 -2.90
C ASN A 221 -14.42 1.75 -2.94
N ARG A 222 -14.08 2.84 -2.25
CA ARG A 222 -14.78 4.13 -2.22
C ARG A 222 -13.80 5.24 -1.76
N PRO A 223 -14.12 6.54 -1.88
CA PRO A 223 -13.24 7.59 -1.38
C PRO A 223 -13.29 7.70 0.14
N ILE A 224 -12.30 8.40 0.71
CA ILE A 224 -12.43 8.98 2.06
C ILE A 224 -13.30 10.21 1.93
N VAL A 225 -14.39 10.29 2.70
CA VAL A 225 -15.19 11.51 2.79
C VAL A 225 -14.42 12.53 3.62
N LEU A 226 -13.80 13.50 2.95
CA LEU A 226 -13.08 14.59 3.59
C LEU A 226 -14.07 15.74 3.81
N LEU A 227 -14.43 15.98 5.06
CA LEU A 227 -15.16 17.17 5.50
C LEU A 227 -14.24 18.02 6.38
N ASP A 228 -14.52 19.32 6.49
CA ASP A 228 -13.64 20.33 7.12
C ASP A 228 -13.15 19.93 8.51
N THR A 229 -14.04 19.30 9.30
CA THR A 229 -13.68 18.73 10.61
C THR A 229 -14.38 17.40 10.83
N VAL A 230 -13.76 16.56 11.65
CA VAL A 230 -14.36 15.28 12.05
C VAL A 230 -15.72 15.52 12.72
N PHE A 231 -15.84 16.52 13.59
CA PHE A 231 -17.12 16.87 14.24
C PHE A 231 -18.20 17.36 13.28
N ALA A 232 -17.83 18.09 12.22
CA ALA A 232 -18.78 18.49 11.19
C ALA A 232 -19.38 17.28 10.46
N SER A 233 -18.68 16.15 10.44
CA SER A 233 -19.07 14.94 9.71
C SER A 233 -19.69 13.83 10.56
N ILE A 234 -19.29 13.67 11.83
CA ILE A 234 -19.76 12.57 12.68
C ILE A 234 -21.29 12.59 12.84
N LYS A 235 -21.91 13.76 12.93
CA LYS A 235 -23.37 13.88 13.08
C LYS A 235 -24.15 13.69 11.79
N PRO A 236 -23.82 14.34 10.66
CA PRO A 236 -24.60 14.17 9.44
C PRO A 236 -24.34 12.82 8.74
N VAL A 237 -23.14 12.24 8.88
CA VAL A 237 -22.75 11.00 8.21
C VAL A 237 -22.01 10.04 9.16
N PRO A 238 -22.65 9.59 10.26
CA PRO A 238 -22.01 8.71 11.24
C PRO A 238 -21.49 7.39 10.63
N GLU A 239 -22.12 6.89 9.57
CA GLU A 239 -21.72 5.69 8.83
C GLU A 239 -20.34 5.82 8.16
N GLU A 240 -19.85 7.05 7.94
CA GLU A 240 -18.51 7.31 7.41
C GLU A 240 -17.40 7.16 8.46
N TRP A 241 -17.77 6.98 9.73
CA TRP A 241 -16.83 6.86 10.84
C TRP A 241 -16.95 5.51 11.54
N LEU A 242 -15.79 4.91 11.81
CA LEU A 242 -15.67 3.79 12.72
C LEU A 242 -15.18 4.31 14.06
N GLN A 243 -15.95 4.04 15.12
CA GLN A 243 -15.54 4.28 16.50
C GLN A 243 -14.92 3.00 17.09
N ILE A 244 -13.74 3.14 17.67
CA ILE A 244 -13.02 2.07 18.37
C ILE A 244 -12.88 2.51 19.83
N VAL A 245 -13.40 1.71 20.75
CA VAL A 245 -13.43 2.03 22.17
C VAL A 245 -12.45 1.13 22.92
N SER A 246 -11.68 1.71 23.83
CA SER A 246 -10.77 0.98 24.71
C SER A 246 -10.63 1.70 26.06
N THR A 247 -10.26 0.98 27.11
CA THR A 247 -10.12 1.55 28.45
C THR A 247 -8.68 1.46 28.95
N MET A 248 -8.10 2.58 29.35
CA MET A 248 -6.83 2.66 30.05
C MET A 248 -7.06 2.33 31.53
N ASN A 249 -6.53 1.19 31.96
CA ASN A 249 -6.73 0.67 33.30
C ASN A 249 -5.88 1.40 34.35
N VAL A 250 -6.31 1.29 35.61
CA VAL A 250 -5.59 1.83 36.77
C VAL A 250 -5.00 0.67 37.58
N ARG A 251 -3.79 0.87 38.09
CA ARG A 251 -3.13 -0.02 39.04
C ARG A 251 -3.82 0.11 40.40
N GLN A 252 -4.16 -1.01 41.02
CA GLN A 252 -4.66 -1.04 42.39
C GLN A 252 -3.50 -0.76 43.36
N LYS A 253 -3.30 0.50 43.74
CA LYS A 253 -2.35 0.91 44.79
C LYS A 253 -3.12 1.63 45.90
N PRO A 254 -2.76 1.45 47.19
CA PRO A 254 -3.45 2.10 48.32
C PRO A 254 -3.50 3.64 48.23
N ARG A 255 -2.55 4.25 47.50
CA ARG A 255 -2.44 5.71 47.32
C ARG A 255 -3.26 6.28 46.15
N CYS A 256 -3.99 5.44 45.41
CA CYS A 256 -4.64 5.80 44.15
C CYS A 256 -6.19 5.85 44.25
N VAL A 257 -6.71 6.23 45.43
CA VAL A 257 -8.15 6.15 45.76
C VAL A 257 -9.06 6.91 44.78
N ASP A 258 -8.56 7.97 44.14
CA ASP A 258 -9.37 8.86 43.30
C ASP A 258 -9.05 8.79 41.79
N VAL A 259 -8.19 7.86 41.36
CA VAL A 259 -7.85 7.71 39.93
C VAL A 259 -8.80 6.68 39.30
N LYS A 260 -9.64 7.14 38.38
CA LYS A 260 -10.57 6.31 37.60
C LYS A 260 -9.94 5.85 36.27
N PRO A 261 -10.33 4.70 35.70
CA PRO A 261 -9.95 4.32 34.35
C PRO A 261 -10.31 5.40 33.33
N ILE A 262 -9.54 5.50 32.24
CA ILE A 262 -9.79 6.46 31.15
C ILE A 262 -10.39 5.70 29.98
N GLU A 263 -11.64 5.99 29.64
CA GLU A 263 -12.25 5.51 28.41
C GLU A 263 -11.73 6.32 27.23
N CYS A 264 -11.34 5.63 26.17
CA CYS A 264 -10.74 6.19 24.99
C CYS A 264 -11.55 5.79 23.77
N HIS A 265 -11.97 6.78 22.99
CA HIS A 265 -12.70 6.60 21.74
C HIS A 265 -11.83 7.12 20.60
N LEU A 266 -11.48 6.25 19.66
CA LEU A 266 -10.77 6.58 18.43
C LEU A 266 -11.75 6.49 17.26
N PHE A 267 -11.93 7.59 16.54
CA PHE A 267 -12.73 7.65 15.32
C PHE A 267 -11.83 7.72 14.10
N ILE A 268 -12.08 6.85 13.11
CA ILE A 268 -11.36 6.82 11.83
C ILE A 268 -12.36 6.61 10.69
N PRO A 269 -12.00 6.92 9.42
CA PRO A 269 -12.87 6.62 8.30
C PRO A 269 -13.23 5.13 8.22
N SER A 270 -14.51 4.83 8.07
CA SER A 270 -15.03 3.46 8.16
C SER A 270 -14.58 2.55 7.01
N ILE A 271 -14.07 3.11 5.90
CA ILE A 271 -13.51 2.36 4.76
C ILE A 271 -12.31 1.49 5.13
N GLN A 272 -11.48 1.93 6.10
CA GLN A 272 -10.29 1.22 6.61
C GLN A 272 -9.26 0.78 5.56
N THR A 273 -9.43 1.21 4.31
CA THR A 273 -8.55 0.94 3.18
C THR A 273 -8.09 2.27 2.63
N PHE A 274 -6.80 2.56 2.73
CA PHE A 274 -6.22 3.87 2.48
C PHE A 274 -5.07 3.73 1.50
N ALA A 275 -4.92 4.65 0.56
CA ALA A 275 -3.74 4.63 -0.29
C ALA A 275 -2.49 5.07 0.48
N LEU A 276 -1.33 4.64 0.01
CA LEU A 276 -0.02 5.08 0.54
C LEU A 276 0.16 6.60 0.48
N THR A 277 -0.55 7.25 -0.44
CA THR A 277 -0.53 8.70 -0.66
C THR A 277 -1.59 9.45 0.13
N ASP A 278 -2.60 8.77 0.67
CA ASP A 278 -3.71 9.39 1.37
C ASP A 278 -3.30 9.86 2.76
N THR A 279 -3.86 10.99 3.17
CA THR A 279 -3.86 11.42 4.57
C THR A 279 -5.12 10.87 5.24
N ILE A 280 -4.94 10.16 6.35
CA ILE A 280 -6.02 9.53 7.11
C ILE A 280 -6.38 10.47 8.27
N PRO A 281 -7.57 11.10 8.26
CA PRO A 281 -8.03 11.88 9.41
C PRO A 281 -8.43 10.94 10.56
N PHE A 282 -8.29 11.40 11.80
CA PHE A 282 -8.80 10.71 12.97
C PHE A 282 -9.23 11.69 14.07
N HIS A 283 -10.05 11.22 14.99
CA HIS A 283 -10.45 11.95 16.19
C HIS A 283 -10.29 11.07 17.42
N ILE A 284 -9.85 11.67 18.53
CA ILE A 284 -9.67 10.98 19.82
C ILE A 284 -10.47 11.72 20.88
N THR A 285 -11.28 10.97 21.62
CA THR A 285 -11.94 11.46 22.84
C THR A 285 -11.47 10.64 24.03
N LEU A 286 -11.05 11.31 25.10
CA LEU A 286 -10.74 10.69 26.39
C LEU A 286 -11.79 11.11 27.43
N CYS A 287 -12.38 10.14 28.12
CA CYS A 287 -13.37 10.35 29.18
C CYS A 287 -12.89 9.75 30.50
N SER A 288 -12.79 10.56 31.55
CA SER A 288 -12.48 10.07 32.91
C SER A 288 -12.70 11.15 33.98
N SER A 289 -12.30 10.89 35.22
CA SER A 289 -12.17 11.95 36.22
C SER A 289 -11.08 12.96 35.80
N ILE A 290 -11.25 14.24 36.18
CA ILE A 290 -10.23 15.27 35.92
C ILE A 290 -8.86 14.90 36.52
N ARG A 291 -8.84 14.18 37.65
CA ARG A 291 -7.62 13.71 38.30
C ARG A 291 -6.88 12.68 37.46
N SER A 292 -7.60 11.70 36.89
CA SER A 292 -7.03 10.73 35.94
C SER A 292 -6.47 11.40 34.70
N LEU A 293 -7.21 12.34 34.11
CA LEU A 293 -6.78 13.04 32.91
C LEU A 293 -5.54 13.90 33.17
N ARG A 294 -5.45 14.58 34.32
CA ARG A 294 -4.24 15.32 34.74
C ARG A 294 -3.05 14.41 35.00
N GLU A 295 -3.28 13.19 35.44
CA GLU A 295 -2.20 12.20 35.62
C GLU A 295 -1.64 11.73 34.27
N LEU A 296 -2.48 11.60 33.25
CA LEU A 296 -2.05 11.30 31.87
C LEU A 296 -1.41 12.52 31.19
N LEU A 297 -2.00 13.70 31.41
CA LEU A 297 -1.67 14.96 30.75
C LEU A 297 -1.40 16.04 31.80
N PRO A 298 -0.17 16.11 32.33
CA PRO A 298 0.24 17.21 33.21
C PRO A 298 0.05 18.59 32.58
N ALA A 299 -0.01 19.64 33.40
CA ALA A 299 -0.24 21.00 32.93
C ALA A 299 0.84 21.54 31.96
N ASP A 300 2.06 21.02 32.06
CA ASP A 300 3.19 21.31 31.16
C ASP A 300 3.18 20.48 29.87
N CYS A 301 2.18 19.60 29.69
CA CYS A 301 2.06 18.78 28.49
C CYS A 301 1.89 19.66 27.23
N PRO A 302 2.76 19.51 26.21
CA PRO A 302 2.66 20.29 24.97
C PRO A 302 1.33 20.09 24.23
N LEU A 303 0.66 18.95 24.41
CA LEU A 303 -0.63 18.66 23.78
C LEU A 303 -1.78 19.53 24.29
N LEU A 304 -1.59 20.23 25.42
CA LEU A 304 -2.56 21.16 26.00
C LEU A 304 -2.31 22.62 25.57
N GLN A 305 -1.19 22.90 24.91
CA GLN A 305 -0.82 24.27 24.51
C GLN A 305 -1.43 24.63 23.15
N THR A 306 -2.43 25.50 23.14
CA THR A 306 -3.14 25.92 21.92
C THR A 306 -2.38 26.95 21.08
N ASP A 307 -1.49 27.74 21.72
CA ASP A 307 -1.02 29.02 21.18
C ASP A 307 0.22 28.95 20.27
N ASN A 308 0.91 27.81 20.18
CA ASN A 308 2.21 27.72 19.50
C ASN A 308 2.15 27.27 18.03
N ARG A 309 1.05 27.57 17.32
CA ARG A 309 0.88 27.19 15.89
C ARG A 309 1.92 27.79 14.94
N ASN A 310 2.60 28.87 15.34
CA ASN A 310 3.52 29.60 14.46
C ASN A 310 5.01 29.33 14.72
N LYS A 311 5.37 28.53 15.73
CA LYS A 311 6.78 28.23 15.97
C LYS A 311 7.21 27.12 15.02
N VAL A 312 7.96 27.48 13.99
CA VAL A 312 8.59 26.53 13.05
C VAL A 312 9.53 25.63 13.87
N MET A 313 9.01 24.49 14.30
CA MET A 313 9.78 23.50 15.04
C MET A 313 10.78 22.85 14.09
N SER A 314 11.99 22.63 14.55
CA SER A 314 12.98 21.95 13.71
C SER A 314 12.52 20.50 13.44
N LYS A 315 12.79 19.96 12.24
CA LYS A 315 12.48 18.55 11.91
C LYS A 315 13.04 17.55 12.94
N ALA A 316 14.15 17.90 13.58
CA ALA A 316 14.79 17.08 14.61
C ALA A 316 14.02 17.09 15.94
N GLU A 317 13.45 18.22 16.34
CA GLU A 317 12.56 18.31 17.51
C GLU A 317 11.21 17.65 17.25
N GLU A 318 10.67 17.80 16.04
CA GLU A 318 9.46 17.10 15.61
C GLU A 318 9.67 15.59 15.74
N PHE A 319 10.78 15.06 15.23
CA PHE A 319 11.08 13.64 15.38
C PHE A 319 11.29 13.21 16.84
N ARG A 320 11.95 14.02 17.69
CA ARG A 320 12.17 13.69 19.11
C ARG A 320 10.86 13.62 19.91
N LEU A 321 9.96 14.58 19.72
CA LEU A 321 8.65 14.58 20.39
C LEU A 321 7.77 13.43 19.90
N LEU A 322 7.93 13.02 18.64
CA LEU A 322 7.16 11.93 18.04
C LEU A 322 7.64 10.52 18.47
N VAL A 323 8.90 10.36 18.89
CA VAL A 323 9.55 9.03 19.01
C VAL A 323 9.65 8.48 20.44
N ALA A 324 9.62 9.28 21.51
CA ALA A 324 9.80 8.73 22.87
C ALA A 324 8.67 8.98 23.87
N ASP A 325 8.19 10.21 24.09
CA ASP A 325 7.51 10.53 25.37
C ASP A 325 6.16 11.25 25.27
N ALA A 326 5.54 11.31 24.09
CA ALA A 326 4.20 11.89 23.96
C ALA A 326 3.14 11.01 24.68
N PRO A 327 2.30 11.59 25.56
CA PRO A 327 1.32 10.80 26.33
C PRO A 327 0.18 10.26 25.49
N ILE A 328 -0.08 10.86 24.33
CA ILE A 328 -1.01 10.38 23.30
C ILE A 328 -0.24 10.29 21.99
N ARG A 329 -0.26 9.13 21.35
CA ARG A 329 0.41 8.91 20.07
C ARG A 329 -0.42 8.03 19.15
N VAL A 330 -0.61 8.50 17.92
CA VAL A 330 -1.16 7.68 16.83
C VAL A 330 -0.06 7.38 15.82
N THR A 331 0.06 6.12 15.43
CA THR A 331 1.04 5.66 14.43
C THR A 331 0.38 4.71 13.44
N ILE A 332 0.94 4.59 12.25
CA ILE A 332 0.71 3.41 11.41
C ILE A 332 1.88 2.47 11.68
N ALA A 333 1.59 1.24 12.07
CA ALA A 333 2.57 0.19 12.28
C ALA A 333 2.43 -0.87 11.20
N ARG A 334 3.55 -1.24 10.58
CA ARG A 334 3.62 -2.37 9.66
C ARG A 334 4.17 -3.59 10.36
N GLN A 335 3.49 -4.69 10.17
CA GLN A 335 3.85 -6.00 10.68
C GLN A 335 4.29 -6.91 9.53
N VAL A 336 5.51 -7.41 9.60
CA VAL A 336 6.09 -8.39 8.68
C VAL A 336 6.18 -9.73 9.40
N VAL A 337 5.40 -10.68 8.90
CA VAL A 337 5.36 -12.06 9.35
C VAL A 337 6.11 -12.91 8.32
N VAL A 338 7.06 -13.70 8.79
CA VAL A 338 7.81 -14.66 7.96
C VAL A 338 7.70 -16.04 8.55
N ASP A 339 7.54 -17.06 7.72
CA ASP A 339 7.65 -18.47 8.11
C ASP A 339 8.86 -19.10 7.41
N VAL A 340 9.83 -19.58 8.18
CA VAL A 340 11.05 -20.22 7.67
C VAL A 340 11.23 -21.54 8.41
N ASN A 341 11.22 -22.65 7.66
CA ASN A 341 11.37 -24.00 8.21
C ASN A 341 10.35 -24.33 9.33
N GLY A 342 9.09 -23.90 9.14
CA GLY A 342 8.00 -24.09 10.10
C GLY A 342 8.08 -23.18 11.33
N ARG A 343 9.04 -22.25 11.35
CA ARG A 343 9.20 -21.26 12.43
C ARG A 343 8.70 -19.91 11.98
N ARG A 344 7.58 -19.51 12.57
CA ARG A 344 7.00 -18.19 12.37
C ARG A 344 7.74 -17.12 13.18
N ARG A 345 8.07 -16.01 12.53
CA ARG A 345 8.70 -14.82 13.11
C ARG A 345 7.95 -13.57 12.72
N LEU A 346 8.03 -12.57 13.59
CA LEU A 346 7.25 -11.35 13.51
C LEU A 346 8.14 -10.14 13.79
N ARG A 347 8.01 -9.12 12.95
CA ARG A 347 8.60 -7.80 13.19
C ARG A 347 7.54 -6.73 12.97
N THR A 348 7.44 -5.79 13.89
CA THR A 348 6.55 -4.65 13.80
C THR A 348 7.40 -3.39 13.85
N PHE A 349 7.14 -2.44 12.95
CA PHE A 349 7.85 -1.16 12.92
C PHE A 349 6.89 -0.03 12.51
N PRO A 350 7.09 1.20 13.00
CA PRO A 350 6.29 2.34 12.57
C PRO A 350 6.57 2.66 11.10
N CYS A 351 5.53 3.09 10.39
CA CYS A 351 5.56 3.54 9.00
C CYS A 351 4.87 4.90 8.80
N ALA A 352 4.31 5.46 9.87
CA ALA A 352 3.78 6.82 9.94
C ALA A 352 3.65 7.23 11.41
N ILE A 353 3.68 8.55 11.66
CA ILE A 353 3.31 9.13 12.96
C ILE A 353 2.28 10.21 12.70
N GLY A 354 1.20 10.19 13.48
CA GLY A 354 0.09 11.11 13.35
C GLY A 354 0.40 12.44 14.00
N LYS A 355 -0.15 13.51 13.41
CA LYS A 355 -0.15 14.85 13.98
C LYS A 355 -1.46 15.04 14.72
N LEU A 356 -1.42 15.67 15.90
CA LEU A 356 -2.57 15.86 16.78
C LEU A 356 -2.70 17.34 17.15
N TRP A 357 -3.94 17.80 17.21
CA TRP A 357 -4.32 19.16 17.57
C TRP A 357 -5.42 19.09 18.62
N PRO A 358 -5.29 19.78 19.77
CA PRO A 358 -6.37 19.81 20.76
C PRO A 358 -7.59 20.52 20.16
N VAL A 359 -8.77 19.97 20.43
CA VAL A 359 -10.03 20.63 20.09
C VAL A 359 -10.51 21.36 21.34
N PRO A 360 -10.72 22.70 21.28
CA PRO A 360 -11.22 23.44 22.42
C PRO A 360 -12.56 22.86 22.91
N PRO A 361 -12.76 22.72 24.23
CA PRO A 361 -14.05 22.30 24.75
C PRO A 361 -15.13 23.29 24.30
N HIS A 362 -16.32 22.79 23.99
CA HIS A 362 -17.45 23.66 23.66
C HIS A 362 -17.68 24.63 24.83
N ALA A 363 -17.62 25.93 24.54
CA ALA A 363 -17.98 26.93 25.51
C ALA A 363 -19.42 26.64 25.97
N PRO A 364 -19.66 26.51 27.28
CA PRO A 364 -21.01 26.33 27.77
C PRO A 364 -21.84 27.54 27.31
N PRO A 365 -23.13 27.33 26.93
CA PRO A 365 -23.97 28.42 26.51
C PRO A 365 -24.05 29.48 27.61
N PRO A 366 -24.06 30.78 27.25
CA PRO A 366 -24.15 31.86 28.22
C PRO A 366 -25.41 31.68 29.07
N GLY A 367 -25.23 31.57 30.39
CA GLY A 367 -26.33 31.34 31.35
C GLY A 367 -26.47 29.90 31.85
N ALA A 368 -25.62 28.96 31.41
CA ALA A 368 -25.51 27.67 32.09
C ALA A 368 -24.82 27.87 33.44
N ASP A 369 -25.62 28.00 34.52
CA ASP A 369 -25.11 28.18 35.87
C ASP A 369 -24.07 27.09 36.22
N HIS A 370 -22.83 27.52 36.44
CA HIS A 370 -21.70 26.66 36.86
C HIS A 370 -21.86 26.07 38.27
N SER A 371 -23.04 26.20 38.88
CA SER A 371 -23.36 25.76 40.24
C SER A 371 -23.68 24.26 40.33
N ALA A 372 -23.83 23.55 39.21
CA ALA A 372 -24.06 22.11 39.21
C ALA A 372 -22.75 21.29 39.26
N SER A 373 -22.40 20.86 40.48
CA SER A 373 -21.57 19.68 40.77
C SER A 373 -20.05 19.82 40.56
N ALA A 374 -19.40 20.57 41.45
CA ALA A 374 -17.96 20.49 41.70
C ALA A 374 -17.47 19.11 42.23
N GLY A 375 -18.35 18.12 42.40
CA GLY A 375 -18.02 16.80 42.91
C GLY A 375 -18.43 15.67 41.95
N SER A 376 -17.44 15.00 41.34
CA SER A 376 -17.59 13.69 40.67
C SER A 376 -18.07 13.63 39.20
N GLY A 377 -18.10 14.74 38.46
CA GLY A 377 -18.34 14.67 37.00
C GLY A 377 -17.17 14.05 36.22
N ASN A 378 -17.47 13.23 35.21
CA ASN A 378 -16.47 12.86 34.19
C ASN A 378 -16.15 14.09 33.32
N ALA A 379 -14.88 14.28 32.99
CA ALA A 379 -14.38 15.27 32.06
C ALA A 379 -14.05 14.60 30.71
N TYR A 380 -14.11 15.39 29.64
CA TYR A 380 -13.83 14.97 28.27
C TYR A 380 -12.69 15.83 27.71
N LEU A 381 -11.78 15.19 26.99
CA LEU A 381 -10.74 15.87 26.21
C LEU A 381 -10.72 15.31 24.79
N ASP A 382 -10.58 16.21 23.82
CA ASP A 382 -10.75 15.92 22.42
C ASP A 382 -9.54 16.38 21.60
N TRP A 383 -9.11 15.53 20.66
CA TRP A 383 -8.06 15.86 19.69
C TRP A 383 -8.49 15.44 18.29
N GLN A 384 -8.27 16.34 17.33
CA GLN A 384 -8.31 16.01 15.92
C GLN A 384 -6.89 15.72 15.43
N GLY A 385 -6.74 14.82 14.48
CA GLY A 385 -5.44 14.55 13.91
C GLY A 385 -5.50 13.99 12.50
N GLU A 386 -4.31 13.89 11.93
CA GLU A 386 -4.09 13.32 10.61
C GLU A 386 -2.84 12.46 10.59
N ILE A 387 -2.83 11.41 9.79
CA ILE A 387 -1.68 10.52 9.64
C ILE A 387 -1.50 10.09 8.19
N LYS A 388 -0.27 10.12 7.70
CA LYS A 388 0.07 9.74 6.33
C LYS A 388 1.26 8.76 6.32
N PRO A 389 1.19 7.63 5.60
CA PRO A 389 2.33 6.74 5.38
C PRO A 389 3.56 7.50 4.89
N TRP A 390 4.75 7.13 5.37
CA TRP A 390 5.98 7.73 4.88
C TRP A 390 6.25 7.38 3.42
N GLY A 391 7.03 8.24 2.73
CA GLY A 391 7.35 8.08 1.31
C GLY A 391 8.20 6.84 1.00
N GLU A 392 8.93 6.29 1.98
CA GLU A 392 9.69 5.05 1.81
C GLU A 392 8.78 3.80 1.73
N VAL A 393 7.52 3.91 2.14
CA VAL A 393 6.55 2.82 2.06
C VAL A 393 6.05 2.71 0.62
N THR A 394 6.66 1.82 -0.15
CA THR A 394 6.40 1.68 -1.60
C THR A 394 5.33 0.64 -1.96
N SER A 395 4.87 -0.15 -0.98
CA SER A 395 3.91 -1.23 -1.19
C SER A 395 2.85 -1.27 -0.08
N GLY A 396 1.63 -1.65 -0.45
CA GLY A 396 0.55 -1.92 0.49
C GLY A 396 0.72 -3.27 1.21
N GLY A 397 -0.24 -3.61 2.08
CA GLY A 397 -0.29 -4.93 2.72
C GLY A 397 -0.54 -6.05 1.72
N PHE A 398 0.15 -7.19 1.88
CA PHE A 398 0.00 -8.36 1.02
C PHE A 398 0.26 -9.67 1.78
N SER A 399 -0.18 -10.78 1.20
CA SER A 399 0.04 -12.12 1.75
C SER A 399 0.38 -13.09 0.62
N THR A 400 1.43 -13.87 0.83
CA THR A 400 1.92 -14.88 -0.12
C THR A 400 2.63 -15.98 0.66
N SER A 401 2.44 -17.26 0.31
CA SER A 401 3.10 -18.43 0.94
C SER A 401 3.63 -18.15 2.37
N ASN A 402 4.94 -17.95 2.51
CA ASN A 402 5.67 -17.79 3.76
C ASN A 402 5.90 -16.34 4.22
N LEU A 403 5.21 -15.37 3.62
CA LEU A 403 5.37 -13.93 3.89
C LEU A 403 4.01 -13.22 3.97
N VAL A 404 3.79 -12.52 5.08
CA VAL A 404 2.60 -11.66 5.26
C VAL A 404 3.03 -10.28 5.73
N VAL A 405 2.56 -9.24 5.04
CA VAL A 405 2.72 -7.84 5.40
C VAL A 405 1.35 -7.27 5.73
N LYS A 406 1.16 -6.81 6.96
CA LYS A 406 -0.08 -6.20 7.47
C LYS A 406 0.19 -4.80 7.99
N ASP A 407 -0.82 -3.96 7.94
CA ASP A 407 -0.75 -2.59 8.46
C ASP A 407 -1.80 -2.41 9.56
N PHE A 408 -1.46 -1.60 10.56
CA PHE A 408 -2.31 -1.31 11.70
C PHE A 408 -2.26 0.18 12.00
N LEU A 409 -3.39 0.78 12.36
CA LEU A 409 -3.41 2.04 13.06
C LEU A 409 -3.27 1.75 14.56
N VAL A 410 -2.29 2.36 15.21
CA VAL A 410 -1.96 2.12 16.61
C VAL A 410 -2.10 3.41 17.40
N LEU A 411 -3.03 3.41 18.35
CA LEU A 411 -3.15 4.45 19.37
C LEU A 411 -2.46 3.96 20.65
N ALA A 412 -1.49 4.74 21.13
CA ALA A 412 -0.81 4.51 22.39
C ALA A 412 -1.10 5.66 23.36
N LEU A 413 -1.53 5.32 24.57
CA LEU A 413 -1.62 6.22 25.69
C LEU A 413 -0.60 5.79 26.75
N ALA A 414 0.25 6.71 27.20
CA ALA A 414 1.23 6.42 28.24
C ALA A 414 1.36 7.62 29.19
N PRO A 415 1.20 7.44 30.51
CA PRO A 415 1.50 8.53 31.44
C PRO A 415 3.00 8.87 31.37
N PRO A 416 3.42 10.11 31.65
CA PRO A 416 4.82 10.53 31.54
C PRO A 416 5.80 9.67 32.35
N ASN A 417 5.33 9.08 33.46
CA ASN A 417 6.11 8.16 34.27
C ASN A 417 5.36 6.83 34.48
N PRO A 418 5.39 5.88 33.51
CA PRO A 418 4.61 4.64 33.55
C PRO A 418 4.86 3.70 34.74
N ARG A 419 6.04 3.82 35.36
CA ARG A 419 6.43 3.01 36.52
C ARG A 419 5.81 3.53 37.82
N THR A 420 5.76 4.85 38.00
CA THR A 420 5.27 5.48 39.23
C THR A 420 3.78 5.78 39.15
N SER A 421 3.27 6.11 37.97
CA SER A 421 1.85 6.39 37.73
C SER A 421 0.92 5.24 38.17
N SER A 422 -0.27 5.64 38.57
CA SER A 422 -1.46 4.81 38.78
C SER A 422 -2.00 4.29 37.45
N LEU A 423 -1.86 5.03 36.36
CA LEU A 423 -2.35 4.63 35.04
C LEU A 423 -1.44 3.55 34.44
N MET A 424 -2.05 2.54 33.83
CA MET A 424 -1.35 1.53 33.03
C MET A 424 -1.31 2.00 31.57
N PRO A 425 -0.15 1.97 30.89
CA PRO A 425 -0.08 2.27 29.46
C PRO A 425 -1.09 1.44 28.67
N LEU A 426 -1.76 2.09 27.72
CA LEU A 426 -2.71 1.46 26.81
C LEU A 426 -2.13 1.48 25.40
N GLN A 427 -2.24 0.37 24.68
CA GLN A 427 -1.94 0.30 23.26
C GLN A 427 -3.09 -0.41 22.53
N LEU A 428 -3.82 0.36 21.74
CA LEU A 428 -4.89 -0.10 20.87
C LEU A 428 -4.33 -0.27 19.45
N SER A 429 -4.49 -1.45 18.86
CA SER A 429 -4.05 -1.73 17.49
C SER A 429 -5.23 -2.15 16.63
N HIS A 430 -5.60 -1.32 15.65
CA HIS A 430 -6.71 -1.56 14.74
C HIS A 430 -6.19 -1.90 13.33
N PRO A 431 -6.59 -3.03 12.72
CA PRO A 431 -6.12 -3.39 11.39
C PRO A 431 -6.64 -2.42 10.34
N ILE A 432 -5.75 -2.00 9.43
CA ILE A 432 -6.10 -1.22 8.25
C ILE A 432 -5.48 -1.87 7.01
N ARG A 433 -5.91 -1.48 5.82
CA ARG A 433 -5.29 -1.93 4.57
C ARG A 433 -4.68 -0.73 3.85
N LEU A 434 -3.37 -0.75 3.67
CA LEU A 434 -2.72 0.18 2.75
C LEU A 434 -2.75 -0.37 1.33
N VAL A 435 -3.08 0.49 0.36
CA VAL A 435 -3.13 0.19 -1.09
C VAL A 435 -2.28 1.18 -1.88
N THR A 436 -1.95 0.87 -3.12
CA THR A 436 -0.90 1.61 -3.87
C THR A 436 -1.36 2.93 -4.48
N ASP A 437 -2.65 3.07 -4.75
CA ASP A 437 -3.24 4.19 -5.50
C ASP A 437 -4.47 4.72 -4.75
N SER A 438 -4.65 6.04 -4.73
CA SER A 438 -5.82 6.72 -4.15
C SER A 438 -7.12 6.33 -4.86
N TRP A 439 -8.28 6.66 -4.30
CA TRP A 439 -9.56 6.42 -4.99
C TRP A 439 -9.67 7.27 -6.26
N ILE A 440 -9.38 8.56 -6.14
CA ILE A 440 -9.29 9.53 -7.25
C ILE A 440 -7.82 9.84 -7.52
N ASP A 441 -7.44 9.92 -8.79
CA ASP A 441 -6.12 10.43 -9.18
C ASP A 441 -6.16 11.96 -9.04
N THR A 442 -5.33 12.53 -8.17
CA THR A 442 -5.26 13.99 -7.91
C THR A 442 -4.96 14.83 -9.15
N ASP A 443 -4.42 14.20 -10.19
CA ASP A 443 -4.08 14.83 -11.47
C ASP A 443 -5.30 15.00 -12.39
N VAL A 444 -6.44 14.39 -12.05
CA VAL A 444 -7.68 14.41 -12.86
C VAL A 444 -8.74 15.34 -12.26
N LEU A 445 -8.52 15.90 -11.07
CA LEU A 445 -9.41 16.93 -10.52
C LEU A 445 -9.35 18.17 -11.43
N HIS A 446 -10.52 18.60 -11.91
CA HIS A 446 -10.63 19.81 -12.70
C HIS A 446 -10.08 20.99 -11.88
N PRO A 447 -9.41 22.00 -12.48
CA PRO A 447 -8.85 23.12 -11.73
C PRO A 447 -9.86 23.88 -10.83
N GLY A 448 -11.16 23.72 -11.10
CA GLY A 448 -12.25 24.29 -10.28
C GLY A 448 -12.69 23.43 -9.09
N ASP A 449 -12.20 22.19 -8.96
CA ASP A 449 -12.53 21.24 -7.89
C ASP A 449 -11.39 21.11 -6.84
N ARG A 450 -10.40 22.02 -6.88
CA ARG A 450 -9.23 22.03 -5.99
C ARG A 450 -9.38 22.95 -4.80
#